data_AF-A0A1T4UCI4-F1
#
_entry.id   AF-A0A1T4UCI4-F1
#
_cell.length_a   1.000
_cell.length_b   1.000
_cell.length_c   1.000
_cell.angle_alpha   90.00
_cell.angle_beta   90.00
_cell.angle_gamma   90.00
#
_symmetry.space_group_name_H-M   'P 1'
#
loop_
_entity.id
_entity.type
_entity.pdbx_description
1 polymer ?
#
loop_
_entity_poly.entity_id
_entity_poly.type
_entity_poly.pdbx_seq_one_letter_code
_entity_poly.pdbx_strand_id
1 'polypeptide(L)'
;MQQHSARLPSLFQVFAALGLFLLLAFSFTAKLNLPIQLALYIGWFVVIGLGIRLGHRYKDLEHAATQGISNGLGAVLILLAVGSLVGT
;
A
#
# COMPACT_ATOMS: atom_id res chain seq x y z
N MET A 1 -24.55 11.92 15.21
CA MET A 1 -23.15 11.54 14.95
C MET A 1 -23.13 10.03 14.71
N GLN A 2 -23.26 9.59 13.46
CA GLN A 2 -23.38 8.15 13.14
C GLN A 2 -21.99 7.50 13.17
N GLN A 3 -21.75 6.69 14.20
CA GLN A 3 -20.56 5.86 14.33
C GLN A 3 -20.56 4.80 13.23
N HIS A 4 -19.74 5.00 12.20
CA HIS A 4 -19.39 3.91 11.27
C HIS A 4 -18.47 2.97 12.04
N SER A 5 -19.00 1.83 12.49
CA SER A 5 -18.21 0.75 13.07
C SER A 5 -17.27 0.19 12.00
N ALA A 6 -16.11 0.82 11.84
CA ALA A 6 -15.02 0.28 11.06
C ALA A 6 -14.59 -1.04 11.73
N ARG A 7 -14.88 -2.17 11.09
CA ARG A 7 -14.46 -3.48 11.60
C ARG A 7 -12.94 -3.55 11.51
N LEU A 8 -12.29 -3.98 12.60
CA LEU A 8 -10.87 -4.32 12.52
C LEU A 8 -10.69 -5.38 11.41
N PRO A 9 -9.78 -5.16 10.45
CA PRO A 9 -9.48 -6.17 9.47
C PRO A 9 -8.98 -7.41 10.21
N SER A 10 -9.60 -8.56 9.93
CA SER A 10 -9.12 -9.83 10.45
C SER A 10 -7.69 -10.05 9.96
N LEU A 11 -6.83 -10.67 10.78
CA LEU A 11 -5.50 -11.12 10.38
C LEU A 11 -5.52 -11.84 9.03
N PHE A 12 -6.58 -12.62 8.77
CA PHE A 12 -6.77 -13.30 7.49
C PHE A 12 -6.92 -12.35 6.30
N GLN A 13 -7.60 -11.21 6.45
CA GLN A 13 -7.73 -10.20 5.40
C GLN A 13 -6.42 -9.47 5.15
N VAL A 14 -5.64 -9.23 6.20
CA VAL A 14 -4.28 -8.63 6.08
C VAL A 14 -3.37 -9.58 5.30
N PHE A 15 -3.33 -10.87 5.67
CA PHE A 15 -2.57 -11.88 4.93
C PHE A 15 -3.07 -12.06 3.50
N ALA A 16 -4.38 -12.02 3.26
CA ALA A 16 -4.95 -12.10 1.92
C ALA A 16 -4.56 -10.88 1.07
N ALA A 17 -4.61 -9.67 1.61
CA ALA A 17 -4.20 -8.45 0.92
C ALA A 17 -2.69 -8.45 0.60
N LEU A 18 -1.86 -8.85 1.56
CA LEU A 18 -0.42 -8.99 1.37
C LEU A 18 -0.08 -10.05 0.31
N GLY A 19 -0.73 -11.21 0.39
CA GLY A 19 -0.56 -12.31 -0.56
C GLY A 19 -0.99 -11.91 -1.97
N LEU A 20 -2.11 -11.20 -2.11
CA LEU A 20 -2.60 -10.70 -3.41
C LEU A 20 -1.64 -9.66 -4.00
N PHE A 21 -1.11 -8.75 -3.17
CA PHE A 21 -0.11 -7.77 -3.59
C PHE A 21 1.18 -8.45 -4.09
N LEU A 22 1.69 -9.45 -3.35
CA LEU A 22 2.87 -10.21 -3.77
C LEU A 22 2.62 -11.02 -5.05
N LEU A 23 1.45 -11.65 -5.19
CA LEU A 23 1.05 -12.36 -6.41
C LEU A 23 1.02 -11.44 -7.63
N LEU A 24 0.50 -10.22 -7.46
CA LEU A 24 0.49 -9.19 -8.51
C LEU A 24 1.92 -8.76 -8.86
N ALA A 25 2.73 -8.42 -7.85
CA ALA A 25 4.12 -8.02 -8.07
C ALA A 25 4.91 -9.12 -8.80
N PHE A 26 4.75 -10.39 -8.42
CA PHE A 26 5.42 -11.51 -9.04
C PHE A 26 4.89 -11.80 -10.44
N SER A 27 3.59 -11.71 -10.68
CA SER A 27 3.00 -11.90 -12.02
C SER A 27 3.51 -10.83 -13.01
N PHE A 28 3.54 -9.58 -12.60
CA PHE A 28 4.00 -8.49 -13.47
C PHE A 28 5.51 -8.54 -13.72
N THR A 29 6.30 -8.84 -12.69
CA THR A 29 7.76 -8.85 -12.79
C THR A 29 8.28 -10.13 -13.46
N ALA A 30 7.84 -11.31 -13.01
CA ALA A 30 8.41 -12.58 -13.43
C ALA A 30 7.73 -13.21 -14.64
N LYS A 31 6.41 -13.03 -14.80
CA LYS A 31 5.66 -13.64 -15.93
C LYS A 31 5.49 -12.69 -17.10
N LEU A 32 5.28 -11.41 -16.83
CA LEU A 32 4.95 -10.45 -17.87
C LEU A 32 6.17 -9.59 -18.29
N ASN A 33 7.26 -9.54 -17.50
CA ASN A 33 8.39 -8.61 -17.72
C ASN A 33 7.93 -7.14 -17.86
N LEU A 34 6.82 -6.78 -17.23
CA LEU A 34 6.34 -5.39 -17.21
C LEU A 34 7.00 -4.62 -16.06
N PRO A 35 7.13 -3.29 -16.19
CA PRO A 35 7.63 -2.45 -15.12
C PRO A 35 6.81 -2.63 -13.82
N ILE A 36 7.51 -2.74 -12.68
CA ILE A 36 6.90 -2.89 -11.34
C ILE A 36 5.88 -1.78 -11.04
N GLN A 37 6.05 -0.59 -11.61
CA GLN A 37 5.12 0.53 -11.45
C GLN A 37 3.69 0.19 -11.88
N LEU A 38 3.51 -0.56 -12.97
CA LEU A 38 2.18 -0.98 -13.40
C LEU A 38 1.54 -1.95 -12.40
N ALA A 39 2.34 -2.84 -11.82
CA ALA A 39 1.90 -3.73 -10.75
C ALA A 39 1.44 -2.94 -9.52
N LEU A 40 2.18 -1.89 -9.14
CA LEU A 40 1.82 -1.00 -8.04
C LEU A 40 0.54 -0.21 -8.32
N TYR A 41 0.34 0.28 -9.54
CA TYR A 41 -0.92 0.94 -9.94
C TYR A 41 -2.12 -0.01 -9.80
N ILE A 42 -2.01 -1.25 -10.29
CA ILE A 42 -3.09 -2.23 -10.16
C ILE A 42 -3.28 -2.65 -8.69
N GLY A 43 -2.18 -2.83 -7.95
CA GLY A 43 -2.20 -3.10 -6.52
C GLY A 43 -2.94 -2.03 -5.74
N TRP A 44 -2.75 -0.75 -6.09
CA TRP A 44 -3.50 0.37 -5.52
C TRP A 44 -5.01 0.23 -5.73
N PHE A 45 -5.45 -0.06 -6.96
CA PHE A 45 -6.87 -0.29 -7.26
C PHE A 45 -7.45 -1.45 -6.45
N VAL A 46 -6.70 -2.54 -6.32
CA VAL A 46 -7.10 -3.71 -5.54
C VAL A 46 -7.23 -3.38 -4.06
N VAL A 47 -6.28 -2.65 -3.47
CA VAL A 47 -6.28 -2.27 -2.05
C VAL A 47 -7.42 -1.29 -1.75
N ILE A 48 -7.68 -0.29 -2.62
CA ILE A 48 -8.83 0.60 -2.45
C ILE A 48 -10.14 -0.17 -2.56
N GLY A 49 -10.28 -1.06 -3.55
CA GLY A 49 -11.47 -1.91 -3.68
C GLY A 49 -11.69 -2.78 -2.45
N LEU A 50 -10.63 -3.35 -1.89
CA LEU A 50 -10.68 -4.15 -0.67
C LEU A 50 -11.08 -3.28 0.54
N GLY A 51 -10.49 -2.09 0.69
CA GLY A 51 -10.83 -1.14 1.77
C GLY A 51 -12.30 -0.69 1.74
N ILE A 52 -12.85 -0.42 0.56
CA ILE A 52 -14.28 -0.10 0.39
C ILE A 52 -15.14 -1.31 0.79
N ARG A 53 -14.74 -2.51 0.38
CA ARG A 53 -15.46 -3.76 0.72
C ARG A 53 -15.43 -4.07 2.23
N LEU A 54 -14.43 -3.58 2.95
CA LEU A 54 -14.33 -3.65 4.41
C LEU A 54 -15.23 -2.61 5.12
N GLY A 55 -15.87 -1.70 4.38
CA GLY A 55 -16.76 -0.67 4.93
C GLY A 55 -16.04 0.63 5.32
N HIS A 56 -14.77 0.80 4.93
CA HIS A 56 -14.10 2.09 5.07
C HIS A 56 -14.58 3.05 3.99
N ARG A 57 -14.73 4.33 4.35
CA ARG A 57 -15.04 5.36 3.35
C ARG A 57 -13.81 5.60 2.50
N TYR A 58 -14.01 5.88 1.22
CA TYR A 58 -12.94 6.26 0.30
C TYR A 58 -12.05 7.38 0.89
N LYS A 59 -12.68 8.37 1.54
CA LYS A 59 -11.97 9.50 2.16
C LYS A 59 -11.04 9.09 3.31
N ASP A 60 -11.39 8.05 4.06
CA ASP A 60 -10.55 7.53 5.14
C ASP A 60 -9.36 6.75 4.56
N LEU A 61 -9.57 6.00 3.46
CA LEU A 61 -8.52 5.28 2.74
C LEU A 61 -7.52 6.23 2.08
N GLU A 62 -8.01 7.29 1.44
CA GLU A 62 -7.17 8.34 0.84
C GLU A 62 -6.33 9.06 1.88
N HIS A 63 -6.93 9.40 3.03
CA HIS A 63 -6.19 9.99 4.15
C HIS A 63 -5.14 9.02 4.68
N ALA A 64 -5.47 7.74 4.88
CA ALA A 64 -4.52 6.73 5.35
C ALA A 64 -3.36 6.51 4.37
N ALA A 65 -3.64 6.49 3.06
CA ALA A 65 -2.62 6.40 2.01
C ALA A 65 -1.67 7.61 2.04
N THR A 66 -2.23 8.82 2.12
CA THR A 66 -1.45 10.07 2.18
C THR A 66 -0.58 10.12 3.44
N GLN A 67 -1.13 9.72 4.58
CA GLN A 67 -0.38 9.61 5.84
C GLN A 67 0.74 8.57 5.73
N GLY A 68 0.47 7.42 5.11
CA GLY A 68 1.47 6.38 4.85
C GLY A 68 2.62 6.89 3.98
N ILE A 69 2.31 7.61 2.91
CA ILE A 69 3.32 8.25 2.03
C ILE A 69 4.14 9.27 2.81
N SER A 70 3.50 10.16 3.58
CA SER A 70 4.19 11.17 4.39
C SER A 70 5.16 10.54 5.39
N ASN A 71 4.71 9.48 6.08
CA ASN A 71 5.55 8.75 7.05
C ASN A 71 6.71 8.04 6.35
N GLY A 72 6.45 7.41 5.19
CA GLY A 72 7.48 6.74 4.39
C GLY A 72 8.51 7.71 3.81
N LEU A 73 8.07 8.87 3.33
CA LEU A 73 8.95 9.90 2.77
C LEU A 73 9.97 10.38 3.81
N GLY A 74 9.56 10.57 5.07
CA GLY A 74 10.48 10.93 6.14
C GLY A 74 11.61 9.90 6.30
N ALA A 75 11.28 8.61 6.30
CA ALA A 75 12.27 7.53 6.37
C ALA A 75 13.18 7.49 5.14
N VAL A 76 12.61 7.65 3.94
CA VAL A 76 13.38 7.69 2.68
C VAL A 76 14.36 8.87 2.66
N LEU A 77 13.95 10.06 3.12
CA LEU A 77 14.83 11.23 3.19
C LEU A 77 15.99 11.01 4.15
N ILE A 78 15.76 10.38 5.31
CA ILE A 78 16.82 10.01 6.26
C ILE A 78 17.80 9.02 5.60
N LEU A 79 17.28 7.96 4.98
CA LEU A 79 18.11 6.96 4.30
C LEU A 79 18.92 7.58 3.15
N LEU A 80 18.34 8.52 2.41
CA LEU A 80 19.00 9.22 1.32
C LEU A 80 20.09 10.13 1.86
N ALA A 81 19.83 10.91 2.91
CA ALA A 81 20.81 11.76 3.56
C ALA A 81 21.99 10.94 4.13
N VAL A 82 21.71 9.88 4.90
CA VAL A 82 22.74 8.99 5.47
C VAL A 82 23.50 8.27 4.36
N GLY A 83 22.80 7.74 3.35
CA GLY A 83 23.43 7.09 2.21
C GLY A 83 24.35 8.03 1.43
N SER A 84 23.96 9.30 1.27
CA SER A 84 24.80 10.31 0.63
C SER A 84 26.01 10.73 1.48
N LEU A 85 25.90 10.69 2.83
CA LEU A 85 26.97 11.08 3.76
C LEU A 85 28.00 9.96 3.97
N VAL A 86 27.58 8.69 4.01
CA VAL A 86 28.47 7.53 4.16
C VAL A 86 29.05 7.09 2.81
N GLY A 87 28.37 7.41 1.71
CA GLY A 87 28.77 7.06 0.35
C GLY A 87 29.85 7.97 -0.27
N THR A 88 30.30 9.00 0.45
CA THR A 88 31.50 9.79 0.13
C THR A 88 32.71 9.24 0.90
#